data_AF-D8JB12-F1
#
_entry.id   AF-D8JB12-F1
#
_cell.length_a   1.000
_cell.length_b   1.000
_cell.length_c   1.000
_cell.angle_alpha   90.00
_cell.angle_beta   90.00
_cell.angle_gamma   90.00
#
_symmetry.space_group_name_H-M   'P 1'
#
loop_
_entity.id
_entity.type
_entity.pdbx_description
1 polymer ?
#
loop_
_entity_poly.entity_id
_entity_poly.type
_entity_poly.pdbx_seq_one_letter_code
_entity_poly.pdbx_strand_id
1 'polypeptide(L)'
;MNKLTSFQRDSLWIIAGLSKPNGVTIKDELEAYYDTAIQAGRLYPNLDTLVNKGLARKDKVDGRTNAYILTDHGHRALDARCKWIETYLNGIADE
;
A
#
# COMPACT_ATOMS: atom_id res chain seq x y z
N MET A 1 -3.69 -2.70 11.45
CA MET A 1 -3.25 -3.57 10.33
C MET A 1 -4.01 -4.90 10.23
N ASN A 2 -4.53 -5.44 11.34
CA ASN A 2 -5.14 -6.77 11.43
C ASN A 2 -6.42 -7.00 10.60
N LYS A 3 -7.01 -5.95 10.01
CA LYS A 3 -8.21 -6.02 9.16
C LYS A 3 -7.94 -5.67 7.70
N LEU A 4 -6.68 -5.54 7.29
CA LEU A 4 -6.31 -5.35 5.88
C LEU A 4 -5.95 -6.69 5.25
N THR A 5 -6.35 -6.88 4.00
CA THR A 5 -5.85 -8.00 3.18
C THR A 5 -4.37 -7.79 2.87
N SER A 6 -3.66 -8.86 2.48
CA SER A 6 -2.26 -8.71 2.02
C SER A 6 -2.16 -7.72 0.87
N PHE A 7 -3.06 -7.81 -0.12
CA PHE A 7 -3.11 -6.87 -1.25
C PHE A 7 -3.21 -5.40 -0.83
N GLN A 8 -4.03 -5.09 0.18
CA GLN A 8 -4.14 -3.74 0.73
C GLN A 8 -2.88 -3.29 1.48
N ARG A 9 -2.23 -4.19 2.21
CA ARG A 9 -0.96 -3.90 2.89
C ARG A 9 0.16 -3.64 1.90
N ASP A 10 0.26 -4.47 0.88
CA ASP A 10 1.30 -4.37 -0.15
C ASP A 10 1.10 -3.08 -0.96
N SER A 11 -0.15 -2.71 -1.25
CA SER A 11 -0.48 -1.40 -1.83
C SER A 11 0.00 -0.23 -0.94
N LEU A 12 -0.17 -0.30 0.39
CA LEU A 12 0.33 0.74 1.30
C LEU A 12 1.86 0.83 1.28
N TRP A 13 2.56 -0.30 1.23
CA TRP A 13 4.02 -0.34 1.13
C TRP A 13 4.53 0.32 -0.14
N ILE A 14 3.91 0.02 -1.28
CA ILE A 14 4.25 0.66 -2.56
C ILE A 14 3.98 2.16 -2.52
N ILE A 15 2.83 2.59 -1.98
CA ILE A 15 2.52 4.02 -1.81
C ILE A 15 3.55 4.70 -0.88
N ALA A 16 4.04 4.00 0.14
CA ALA A 16 5.07 4.52 1.05
C ALA A 16 6.44 4.67 0.38
N GLY A 17 6.81 3.69 -0.44
CA GLY A 17 8.13 3.61 -1.08
C GLY A 17 8.29 4.52 -2.30
N LEU A 18 7.19 5.00 -2.87
CA LEU A 18 7.19 5.85 -4.05
C LEU A 18 6.77 7.29 -3.75
N SER A 19 7.31 8.24 -4.51
CA SER A 19 6.93 9.66 -4.40
C SER A 19 5.63 9.94 -5.15
N LYS A 20 4.50 9.91 -4.44
CA LYS A 20 3.15 10.24 -4.95
C LYS A 20 2.72 9.41 -6.20
N PRO A 21 2.77 8.07 -6.15
CA PRO A 21 2.43 7.25 -7.31
C PRO A 21 0.95 7.38 -7.69
N ASN A 22 0.65 7.31 -8.98
CA ASN A 22 -0.72 7.22 -9.46
C ASN A 22 -1.21 5.76 -9.45
N GLY A 23 -2.50 5.55 -9.74
CA GLY A 23 -3.08 4.20 -9.77
C GLY A 23 -2.42 3.25 -10.77
N VAL A 24 -1.91 3.74 -11.90
CA VAL A 24 -1.21 2.92 -12.90
C VAL A 24 0.15 2.48 -12.35
N THR A 25 0.93 3.40 -11.79
CA THR A 25 2.22 3.07 -11.17
C THR A 25 2.06 2.04 -10.05
N ILE A 26 1.05 2.19 -9.18
CA ILE A 26 0.79 1.21 -8.12
C ILE A 26 0.41 -0.16 -8.71
N LYS A 27 -0.36 -0.17 -9.80
CA LYS A 27 -0.72 -1.41 -10.51
C LYS A 27 0.53 -2.13 -11.01
N ASP A 28 1.40 -1.41 -11.71
CA ASP A 28 2.57 -1.99 -12.36
C ASP A 28 3.54 -2.60 -11.33
N GLU A 29 3.75 -1.92 -10.20
CA GLU A 29 4.54 -2.45 -9.08
C GLU A 29 3.93 -3.71 -8.45
N LEU A 30 2.61 -3.73 -8.26
CA LEU A 30 1.92 -4.91 -7.74
C LEU A 30 1.93 -6.06 -8.75
N GLU A 31 1.79 -5.79 -10.04
CA GLU A 31 1.85 -6.82 -11.10
C GLU A 31 3.26 -7.43 -11.18
N ALA A 32 4.30 -6.60 -11.07
CA ALA A 32 5.68 -7.05 -10.98
C ALA A 32 5.93 -7.89 -9.74
N TYR A 33 5.41 -7.47 -8.57
CA TYR A 33 5.58 -8.20 -7.31
C TYR A 33 4.86 -9.55 -7.29
N TYR A 34 3.62 -9.62 -7.81
CA TYR A 34 2.83 -10.85 -7.83
C TYR A 34 3.06 -11.71 -9.09
N ASP A 35 3.90 -11.27 -10.01
CA ASP A 35 4.13 -11.89 -11.33
C ASP A 35 2.81 -12.23 -12.05
N THR A 36 1.83 -11.33 -11.97
CA THR A 36 0.49 -11.57 -12.49
C THR A 36 -0.26 -10.30 -12.82
N ALA A 37 -1.11 -10.36 -13.85
CA ALA A 37 -1.93 -9.24 -14.26
C ALA A 37 -3.01 -8.92 -13.20
N ILE A 38 -3.15 -7.64 -12.86
CA ILE A 38 -4.11 -7.12 -11.89
C ILE A 38 -5.18 -6.33 -12.62
N GLN A 39 -6.42 -6.81 -12.52
CA GLN A 39 -7.56 -6.10 -13.07
C GLN A 39 -7.82 -4.79 -12.32
N ALA A 40 -8.17 -3.73 -13.05
CA ALA A 40 -8.51 -2.43 -12.46
C ALA A 40 -9.65 -2.55 -11.42
N GLY A 41 -10.62 -3.43 -11.67
CA GLY A 41 -11.71 -3.74 -10.74
C GLY A 41 -11.27 -4.41 -9.43
N ARG A 42 -10.04 -4.93 -9.36
CA ARG A 42 -9.43 -5.39 -8.10
C ARG A 42 -8.64 -4.27 -7.44
N LEU A 43 -7.88 -3.50 -8.20
CA LEU A 43 -7.01 -2.46 -7.66
C LEU A 43 -7.78 -1.31 -7.01
N TYR A 44 -8.65 -0.64 -7.77
CA TYR A 44 -9.26 0.62 -7.31
C TYR A 44 -10.15 0.44 -6.08
N PRO A 45 -10.99 -0.61 -5.95
CA PRO A 45 -11.75 -0.82 -4.71
C PRO A 45 -10.86 -1.03 -3.48
N ASN A 46 -9.68 -1.63 -3.64
CA ASN A 46 -8.71 -1.76 -2.54
C ASN A 46 -8.06 -0.41 -2.19
N LEU A 47 -7.69 0.41 -3.19
CA LEU A 47 -7.19 1.77 -2.94
C LEU A 47 -8.26 2.66 -2.27
N ASP A 48 -9.52 2.57 -2.72
CA ASP A 48 -10.65 3.26 -2.10
C ASP A 48 -10.86 2.82 -0.66
N THR A 49 -10.72 1.53 -0.38
CA THR A 49 -10.78 1.01 0.99
C THR A 49 -9.70 1.62 1.88
N LEU A 50 -8.47 1.76 1.38
CA LEU A 50 -7.37 2.40 2.12
C LEU A 50 -7.64 3.89 2.40
N VAL A 51 -8.21 4.58 1.41
CA VAL A 51 -8.61 5.99 1.53
C VAL A 51 -9.74 6.15 2.55
N ASN A 52 -10.78 5.32 2.46
CA ASN A 52 -11.92 5.33 3.38
C ASN A 52 -11.52 5.00 4.83
N LYS A 53 -10.47 4.18 5.01
CA LYS A 53 -9.87 3.91 6.34
C LYS A 53 -8.93 5.00 6.82
N GLY A 54 -8.71 6.05 6.03
CA GLY A 54 -7.82 7.17 6.34
C GLY A 54 -6.34 6.80 6.39
N LEU A 55 -5.94 5.71 5.73
CA LEU A 55 -4.54 5.25 5.67
C LEU A 55 -3.79 5.86 4.49
N ALA A 56 -4.52 6.15 3.41
CA ALA A 56 -4.04 6.92 2.27
C ALA A 56 -5.00 8.07 1.97
N ARG A 57 -4.55 9.04 1.20
CA ARG A 57 -5.41 10.06 0.59
C ARG A 57 -5.13 10.14 -0.91
N LYS A 58 -6.13 10.64 -1.65
CA LYS A 58 -5.98 11.00 -3.06
C LYS A 58 -5.56 12.46 -3.14
N ASP A 59 -4.53 12.73 -3.93
CA ASP A 59 -4.12 14.07 -4.33
C ASP A 59 -4.44 14.19 -5.83
N LYS A 60 -5.28 15.15 -6.19
CA LYS A 60 -5.77 15.28 -7.56
C LYS A 60 -4.68 15.94 -8.40
N VAL A 61 -4.08 15.18 -9.32
CA VAL A 61 -3.02 15.68 -10.22
C VAL A 61 -3.66 16.41 -11.39
N ASP A 62 -4.70 15.81 -11.99
CA ASP A 62 -5.47 16.40 -13.08
C ASP A 62 -6.94 15.91 -13.05
N GLY A 63 -7.69 16.11 -14.13
CA GLY A 63 -9.09 15.69 -14.23
C GLY A 63 -9.35 14.19 -13.96
N ARG A 64 -8.43 13.29 -14.36
CA ARG A 64 -8.59 11.82 -14.27
C ARG A 64 -7.49 11.14 -13.45
N THR A 65 -6.35 11.78 -13.23
CA THR A 65 -5.20 11.22 -12.54
C THR A 65 -5.20 11.60 -11.07
N ASN A 66 -5.31 10.58 -10.20
CA ASN A 66 -5.10 10.74 -8.76
C ASN A 66 -3.74 10.14 -8.39
N ALA A 67 -2.94 10.92 -7.67
CA ALA A 67 -1.82 10.40 -6.90
C ALA A 67 -2.30 9.89 -5.55
N TYR A 68 -1.64 8.88 -5.01
CA TYR A 68 -1.92 8.35 -3.68
C TYR A 68 -0.76 8.69 -2.76
N ILE A 69 -1.09 9.13 -1.56
CA ILE A 69 -0.12 9.53 -0.55
C ILE A 69 -0.55 8.94 0.78
N LEU A 70 0.39 8.39 1.54
CA LEU A 70 0.12 7.99 2.91
C LEU A 70 -0.32 9.20 3.76
N THR A 71 -1.21 8.93 4.70
CA THR A 71 -1.51 9.84 5.79
C THR A 71 -0.59 9.53 6.96
N ASP A 72 -0.54 10.42 7.96
CA ASP A 72 0.18 10.13 9.21
C ASP A 72 -0.35 8.87 9.91
N HIS A 73 -1.66 8.60 9.76
CA HIS A 73 -2.26 7.35 10.25
C HIS A 73 -1.75 6.14 9.47
N GLY A 74 -1.62 6.24 8.14
CA GLY A 74 -0.99 5.23 7.30
C GLY A 74 0.46 4.93 7.71
N HIS A 75 1.27 5.98 7.91
CA HIS A 75 2.65 5.85 8.38
C HIS A 75 2.73 5.10 9.72
N ARG A 76 1.99 5.55 10.75
CA ARG A 76 1.95 4.85 12.04
C ARG A 76 1.51 3.39 11.92
N ALA A 77 0.59 3.11 11.00
CA ALA A 77 0.09 1.76 10.79
C ALA A 77 1.14 0.84 10.12
N LEU A 78 1.98 1.37 9.23
CA LEU A 78 3.14 0.66 8.69
C LEU A 78 4.24 0.51 9.73
N ASP A 79 4.57 1.54 10.50
CA ASP A 79 5.59 1.45 11.57
C ASP A 79 5.25 0.38 12.59
N ALA A 80 3.98 0.31 13.02
CA ALA A 80 3.51 -0.75 13.90
C ALA A 80 3.63 -2.14 13.26
N ARG A 81 3.50 -2.24 11.93
CA ARG A 81 3.71 -3.48 11.19
C ARG A 81 5.19 -3.84 11.10
N CYS A 82 6.09 -2.88 10.85
CA CYS A 82 7.54 -3.10 10.86
C CYS A 82 7.99 -3.69 12.20
N LYS A 83 7.62 -3.02 13.30
CA LYS A 83 7.95 -3.48 14.67
C LYS A 83 7.46 -4.91 14.93
N TRP A 84 6.26 -5.24 14.45
CA TRP A 84 5.75 -6.60 14.58
C TRP A 84 6.56 -7.61 13.76
N ILE A 85 6.96 -7.27 12.52
CA ILE A 85 7.78 -8.15 11.66
C ILE A 85 9.17 -8.34 12.26
N GLU A 86 9.81 -7.27 12.74
CA GLU A 86 11.13 -7.28 13.39
C GLU A 86 11.21 -8.29 14.54
N THR A 87 10.16 -8.41 15.36
CA THR A 87 10.08 -9.40 16.44
C THR A 87 10.32 -10.84 15.95
N TYR A 88 9.91 -11.17 14.73
CA TYR A 88 10.08 -12.50 14.15
C TYR A 88 11.32 -12.60 13.26
N LEU A 89 11.72 -11.52 12.59
CA LEU A 89 12.94 -11.51 11.78
C LEU A 89 14.19 -11.79 12.62
N ASN A 90 14.27 -11.23 13.83
CA ASN A 90 15.39 -11.52 14.72
C ASN A 90 15.49 -13.02 15.03
N GLY A 91 14.36 -13.70 15.22
CA GLY A 91 14.36 -15.15 15.43
C GLY A 91 14.70 -16.00 14.21
N ILE A 92 14.61 -15.45 12.99
CA ILE A 92 14.99 -16.14 11.74
C ILE A 92 16.46 -15.88 11.41
N ALA A 93 16.98 -14.68 11.71
CA ALA A 93 18.36 -14.29 11.42
C ALA A 93 19.39 -14.88 12.40
N ASP A 94 18.91 -15.41 13.54
CA ASP A 94 19.73 -16.06 14.57
C ASP A 94 19.89 -17.59 14.34
N GLU A 95 19.40 -18.13 13.22
CA GLU A 95 19.64 -19.51 12.72
C GLU A 95 20.57 -19.52 11.49
#